data_AF-A0A8T6RSH9-F1
#
_entry.id   AF-A0A8T6RSH9-F1
#
_cell.length_a   1.000
_cell.length_b   1.000
_cell.length_c   1.000
_cell.angle_alpha   90.00
_cell.angle_beta   90.00
_cell.angle_gamma   90.00
#
_symmetry.space_group_name_H-M   'P 1'
#
loop_
_entity.id
_entity.type
_entity.pdbx_description
1 polymer ?
#
loop_
_entity_poly.entity_id
_entity_poly.type
_entity_poly.pdbx_seq_one_letter_code
_entity_poly.pdbx_strand_id
1 'polypeptide(L)'
;MLGKCNYYDFCSPNERQIEGKSEQYCIGACELCLKFKRLESIKIKENLNPYEKINRIVVTISSEVHNILNKNVNIAIFDSDSNLLHSDSNIKDSEISYLKSYIRNNVDGMEIGERLISSYDDRIFGLYRVIEKALIVLFIKEGFEEEYISLNVQVDKYSTEIQEAVEMFKDHFLVYHEFSLDTGSQSIVEIFNSLKSKIEQNLTAIEIAEYMEKARDEIALIFAWHPVLYEITIFARDKLKKYPISRSLDKSDKAALLEYLENWKNRLYIKT
;
A
#
# COMPACT_ATOMS: atom_id res chain seq x y z
N MET A 1 -6.98 -32.46 1.67
CA MET A 1 -6.05 -32.30 2.81
C MET A 1 -5.56 -30.87 2.79
N LEU A 2 -5.64 -30.16 3.90
CA LEU A 2 -5.15 -28.79 4.03
C LEU A 2 -3.63 -28.85 4.28
N GLY A 3 -2.84 -28.07 3.55
CA GLY A 3 -1.39 -27.97 3.74
C GLY A 3 -1.04 -26.94 4.82
N LYS A 4 0.11 -27.13 5.48
CA LYS A 4 0.65 -26.19 6.48
C LYS A 4 1.00 -24.85 5.84
N CYS A 5 0.72 -23.74 6.54
CA CYS A 5 1.16 -22.41 6.14
C CYS A 5 2.51 -22.08 6.81
N ASN A 6 3.56 -21.86 6.01
CA ASN A 6 4.90 -21.49 6.53
C ASN A 6 4.95 -20.07 7.12
N TYR A 7 3.88 -19.29 6.99
CA TYR A 7 3.81 -17.88 7.40
C TYR A 7 2.78 -17.63 8.51
N TYR A 8 2.30 -18.69 9.17
CA TYR A 8 1.27 -18.62 10.21
C TYR A 8 1.63 -17.64 11.33
N ASP A 9 2.90 -17.61 11.73
CA ASP A 9 3.39 -16.74 12.80
C ASP A 9 3.46 -15.25 12.44
N PHE A 10 3.23 -14.89 11.18
CA PHE A 10 3.20 -13.50 10.69
C PHE A 10 1.78 -12.95 10.52
N CYS A 11 0.74 -13.80 10.59
CA CYS A 11 -0.66 -13.36 10.53
C CYS A 11 -1.07 -12.66 11.83
N SER A 12 -2.00 -11.69 11.78
CA SER A 12 -2.54 -11.10 13.02
C SER A 12 -3.40 -12.11 13.81
N PRO A 13 -3.56 -11.96 15.13
CA PRO A 13 -4.34 -12.90 15.95
C PRO A 13 -5.80 -13.08 15.49
N ASN A 14 -6.38 -12.06 14.86
CA ASN A 14 -7.74 -12.08 14.33
C ASN A 14 -7.86 -12.84 12.99
N GLU A 15 -6.73 -13.11 12.33
CA GLU A 15 -6.64 -13.86 11.06
C GLU A 15 -6.18 -15.32 11.26
N ARG A 16 -5.75 -15.66 12.49
CA ARG A 16 -5.36 -17.00 12.92
C ARG A 16 -6.54 -17.71 13.57
N GLN A 17 -7.36 -18.44 12.81
CA GLN A 17 -8.34 -19.37 13.42
C GLN A 17 -8.51 -20.62 12.55
N ILE A 18 -8.01 -21.78 13.02
CA ILE A 18 -8.73 -22.94 13.59
C ILE A 18 -7.69 -23.85 14.27
N GLU A 19 -7.96 -24.27 15.51
CA GLU A 19 -7.28 -25.37 16.20
C GLU A 19 -7.91 -26.70 15.74
N GLY A 20 -7.16 -27.50 14.98
CA GLY A 20 -7.56 -28.84 14.58
C GLY A 20 -6.40 -29.80 14.76
N LYS A 21 -6.50 -30.72 15.73
CA LYS A 21 -5.58 -31.85 15.97
C LYS A 21 -4.11 -31.54 15.65
N SER A 22 -3.52 -30.56 16.35
CA SER A 22 -2.08 -30.24 16.29
C SER A 22 -1.56 -29.63 14.97
N GLU A 23 -2.43 -29.10 14.12
CA GLU A 23 -2.04 -28.40 12.89
C GLU A 23 -2.63 -26.99 12.79
N GLN A 24 -1.82 -26.04 12.31
CA GLN A 24 -2.11 -24.61 12.21
C GLN A 24 -2.59 -24.26 10.79
N TYR A 25 -3.75 -23.60 10.68
CA TYR A 25 -4.35 -23.18 9.40
C TYR A 25 -4.75 -21.70 9.42
N CYS A 26 -4.67 -21.03 8.27
CA CYS A 26 -5.15 -19.65 8.08
C CYS A 26 -6.51 -19.66 7.36
N ILE A 27 -7.51 -18.97 7.91
CA ILE A 27 -8.81 -18.72 7.25
C ILE A 27 -8.98 -17.20 7.13
N GLY A 28 -8.30 -16.61 6.16
CA GLY A 28 -8.38 -15.18 5.91
C GLY A 28 -7.39 -14.74 4.85
N ALA A 29 -7.67 -13.59 4.23
CA ALA A 29 -6.76 -12.89 3.33
C ALA A 29 -5.63 -12.26 4.15
N CYS A 30 -4.76 -13.09 4.72
CA CYS A 30 -3.43 -12.61 5.02
C CYS A 30 -2.80 -12.25 3.66
N GLU A 31 -2.28 -11.02 3.53
CA GLU A 31 -1.66 -10.55 2.29
C GLU A 31 -0.52 -11.48 1.83
N LEU A 32 0.12 -12.18 2.77
CA LEU A 32 1.14 -13.20 2.52
C LEU A 32 0.57 -14.58 2.14
N CYS A 33 -0.73 -14.84 2.36
CA CYS A 33 -1.42 -16.10 2.08
C CYS A 33 -2.41 -16.03 0.90
N LEU A 34 -2.33 -15.01 0.04
CA LEU A 34 -3.29 -14.71 -1.04
C LEU A 34 -3.44 -15.76 -2.17
N LYS A 35 -3.08 -17.03 -1.96
CA LYS A 35 -3.39 -18.14 -2.86
C LYS A 35 -3.98 -19.35 -2.14
N PHE A 36 -5.22 -19.23 -1.69
CA PHE A 36 -6.13 -20.38 -1.60
C PHE A 36 -7.29 -20.24 -2.60
N LYS A 37 -6.93 -20.17 -3.88
CA LYS A 37 -7.75 -20.71 -4.97
C LYS A 37 -6.87 -21.65 -5.81
N ARG A 38 -6.78 -22.89 -5.34
CA ARG A 38 -6.64 -24.15 -6.10
C ARG A 38 -5.93 -24.01 -7.46
N LEU A 39 -4.61 -23.89 -7.54
CA LEU A 39 -3.88 -23.91 -8.82
C LEU A 39 -2.45 -24.47 -8.72
N GLU A 40 -2.33 -25.79 -8.67
CA GLU A 40 -1.10 -26.50 -9.06
C GLU A 40 -1.03 -26.75 -10.59
N SER A 41 -1.85 -26.08 -11.40
CA SER A 41 -1.88 -26.34 -12.86
C SER A 41 -2.22 -25.17 -13.77
N ILE A 42 -2.25 -23.93 -13.26
CA ILE A 42 -2.33 -22.77 -14.16
C ILE A 42 -0.97 -22.09 -14.19
N LYS A 43 -0.32 -22.17 -15.35
CA LYS A 43 0.54 -21.09 -15.86
C LYS A 43 -0.28 -19.80 -15.75
N ILE A 44 -0.14 -19.07 -14.64
CA ILE A 44 -0.82 -17.79 -14.44
C ILE A 44 -0.27 -16.88 -15.53
N LYS A 45 -1.10 -16.57 -16.52
CA LYS A 45 -0.82 -15.49 -17.46
C LYS A 45 -0.49 -14.24 -16.63
N GLU A 46 0.70 -13.71 -16.89
CA GLU A 46 1.33 -12.60 -16.19
C GLU A 46 0.63 -11.27 -16.48
N ASN A 47 -0.59 -11.10 -15.96
CA ASN A 47 -1.26 -9.79 -15.89
C ASN A 47 -1.43 -9.39 -14.42
N LEU A 48 -0.34 -9.41 -13.64
CA LEU A 48 -0.33 -8.74 -12.35
C LEU A 48 -0.35 -7.23 -12.59
N ASN A 49 -1.10 -6.50 -11.77
CA ASN A 49 -1.01 -5.04 -11.82
C ASN A 49 0.40 -4.60 -11.32
N PRO A 50 0.86 -3.39 -11.66
CA PRO A 50 2.23 -2.95 -11.34
C PRO A 50 2.56 -3.03 -9.84
N TYR A 51 1.60 -2.68 -8.98
CA TYR A 51 1.75 -2.73 -7.52
C TYR A 51 1.97 -4.17 -7.00
N GLU A 52 1.19 -5.13 -7.50
CA GLU A 52 1.32 -6.55 -7.15
C GLU A 52 2.68 -7.11 -7.58
N LYS A 53 3.22 -6.66 -8.73
CA LYS A 53 4.54 -7.06 -9.21
C LYS A 53 5.65 -6.52 -8.30
N ILE A 54 5.58 -5.23 -7.93
CA ILE A 54 6.54 -4.61 -6.99
C ILE A 54 6.47 -5.29 -5.62
N ASN A 55 5.27 -5.47 -5.05
CA ASN A 55 5.10 -6.13 -3.75
C ASN A 55 5.70 -7.54 -3.74
N ARG A 56 5.52 -8.31 -4.83
CA ARG A 56 6.11 -9.64 -4.96
C ARG A 56 7.64 -9.60 -4.97
N ILE A 57 8.22 -8.64 -5.69
CA ILE A 57 9.68 -8.45 -5.73
C ILE A 57 10.19 -8.09 -4.33
N VAL A 58 9.55 -7.13 -3.66
CA VAL A 58 9.91 -6.70 -2.30
C VAL A 58 9.87 -7.86 -1.30
N VAL A 59 8.79 -8.65 -1.30
CA VAL A 59 8.67 -9.83 -0.42
C VAL A 59 9.77 -10.85 -0.70
N THR A 60 10.14 -11.03 -1.98
CA THR A 60 11.21 -11.96 -2.37
C THR A 60 12.57 -11.46 -1.88
N ILE A 61 12.91 -10.19 -2.12
CA ILE A 61 14.14 -9.57 -1.65
C ILE A 61 14.21 -9.65 -0.12
N SER A 62 13.15 -9.24 0.59
CA SER A 62 13.12 -9.26 2.05
C SER A 62 13.36 -10.67 2.61
N SER A 63 12.77 -11.70 1.99
CA SER A 63 12.95 -13.09 2.40
C SER A 63 14.39 -13.58 2.17
N GLU A 64 14.97 -13.28 1.00
CA GLU A 64 16.36 -13.67 0.70
C GLU A 64 17.37 -12.95 1.58
N VAL A 65 17.18 -11.64 1.81
CA VAL A 65 18.04 -10.87 2.72
C VAL A 65 17.94 -11.41 4.14
N HIS A 66 16.73 -11.74 4.61
CA HIS A 66 16.55 -12.40 5.90
C HIS A 66 17.29 -13.74 5.98
N ASN A 67 17.22 -14.57 4.94
CA ASN A 67 17.90 -15.86 4.93
C ASN A 67 19.44 -15.72 4.95
N ILE A 68 19.97 -14.67 4.34
CA ILE A 68 21.42 -14.44 4.26
C ILE A 68 21.95 -13.83 5.57
N LEU A 69 21.21 -12.90 6.15
CA LEU A 69 21.67 -12.10 7.29
C LEU A 69 21.07 -12.48 8.63
N ASN A 70 20.05 -13.34 8.62
CA ASN A 70 19.24 -13.63 9.80
C ASN A 70 18.68 -12.34 10.45
N LYS A 71 18.36 -11.33 9.63
CA LYS A 71 17.87 -10.01 10.04
C LYS A 71 16.64 -9.64 9.25
N ASN A 72 15.69 -9.00 9.91
CA ASN A 72 14.55 -8.38 9.24
C ASN A 72 14.99 -7.05 8.64
N VAL A 73 14.52 -6.79 7.42
CA VAL A 73 14.79 -5.55 6.70
C VAL A 73 13.46 -4.92 6.31
N ASN A 74 13.40 -3.59 6.28
CA ASN A 74 12.29 -2.89 5.65
C ASN A 74 12.77 -2.29 4.34
N ILE A 75 11.93 -2.35 3.31
CA ILE A 75 12.30 -1.97 1.95
C ILE A 75 11.46 -0.77 1.52
N ALA A 76 12.12 0.22 0.94
CA ALA A 76 11.48 1.24 0.13
C ALA A 76 12.08 1.26 -1.27
N ILE A 77 11.29 1.61 -2.27
CA ILE A 77 11.73 1.76 -3.66
C ILE A 77 11.41 3.16 -4.11
N PHE A 78 12.42 3.84 -4.66
CA PHE A 78 12.30 5.17 -5.23
C PHE A 78 12.64 5.13 -6.72
N ASP A 79 12.05 6.03 -7.49
CA ASP A 79 12.56 6.32 -8.83
C ASP A 79 13.78 7.27 -8.77
N SER A 80 14.38 7.51 -9.93
CA SER A 80 15.49 8.45 -10.12
C SER A 80 15.17 9.89 -9.70
N ASP A 81 13.89 10.27 -9.68
CA ASP A 81 13.41 11.62 -9.35
C ASP A 81 13.05 11.75 -7.86
N SER A 82 13.38 10.73 -7.06
CA SER A 82 13.07 10.62 -5.63
C SER A 82 11.57 10.52 -5.32
N ASN A 83 10.75 10.06 -6.26
CA ASN A 83 9.37 9.69 -5.99
C ASN A 83 9.32 8.31 -5.35
N LEU A 84 8.45 8.14 -4.37
CA LEU A 84 8.26 6.87 -3.69
C LEU A 84 7.38 5.96 -4.54
N LEU A 85 7.89 4.78 -4.91
CA LEU A 85 7.15 3.75 -5.65
C LEU A 85 6.59 2.67 -4.72
N HIS A 86 7.32 2.36 -3.65
CA HIS A 86 6.92 1.40 -2.61
C HIS A 86 7.55 1.75 -1.26
N SER A 87 6.85 1.46 -0.17
CA SER A 87 7.39 1.46 1.18
C SER A 87 6.71 0.39 2.02
N ASP A 88 7.49 -0.35 2.80
CA ASP A 88 6.94 -1.19 3.86
C ASP A 88 6.31 -0.32 4.96
N SER A 89 5.28 -0.85 5.61
CA SER A 89 4.47 -0.15 6.62
C SER A 89 5.23 0.23 7.89
N ASN A 90 6.39 -0.36 8.13
CA ASN A 90 7.25 -0.10 9.29
C ASN A 90 8.26 1.05 9.07
N ILE A 91 8.21 1.69 7.90
CA ILE A 91 9.00 2.89 7.58
C ILE A 91 8.13 4.11 7.85
N LYS A 92 8.61 5.03 8.70
CA LYS A 92 7.90 6.23 9.11
C LYS A 92 7.96 7.29 8.01
N ASP A 93 6.95 8.15 7.93
CA ASP A 93 6.92 9.26 6.97
C ASP A 93 8.10 10.23 7.09
N SER A 94 8.62 10.42 8.31
CA SER A 94 9.84 11.21 8.56
C SER A 94 11.07 10.59 7.90
N GLU A 95 11.18 9.25 7.90
CA GLU A 95 12.26 8.52 7.24
C GLU A 95 12.12 8.62 5.72
N ILE A 96 10.90 8.48 5.18
CA ILE A 96 10.62 8.69 3.75
C ILE A 96 10.98 10.12 3.32
N SER A 97 10.58 11.12 4.09
CA SER A 97 10.86 12.53 3.80
C SER A 97 12.37 12.82 3.78
N TYR A 98 13.09 12.28 4.76
CA TYR A 98 14.54 12.35 4.81
C TYR A 98 15.19 11.66 3.58
N LEU A 99 14.74 10.44 3.24
CA LEU A 99 15.27 9.71 2.08
C LEU A 99 15.06 10.47 0.77
N LYS A 100 13.88 11.07 0.56
CA LYS A 100 13.65 11.91 -0.63
C LYS A 100 14.67 13.04 -0.72
N SER A 101 14.95 13.73 0.38
CA SER A 101 15.98 14.77 0.40
C SER A 101 17.39 14.21 0.21
N TYR A 102 17.68 13.05 0.80
CA TYR A 102 19.00 12.42 0.70
C TYR A 102 19.28 11.96 -0.74
N ILE A 103 18.31 11.33 -1.40
CA ILE A 103 18.42 10.85 -2.78
C ILE A 103 18.70 12.01 -3.73
N ARG A 104 17.90 13.09 -3.66
CA ARG A 104 18.09 14.29 -4.50
C ARG A 104 19.48 14.89 -4.42
N ASN A 105 20.13 14.79 -3.26
CA ASN A 105 21.40 15.45 -3.01
C ASN A 105 22.63 14.55 -3.24
N ASN A 106 22.45 13.22 -3.19
CA ASN A 106 23.60 12.30 -3.10
C ASN A 106 23.64 11.22 -4.18
N VAL A 107 22.55 10.98 -4.90
CA VAL A 107 22.46 9.85 -5.85
C VAL A 107 22.76 10.26 -7.29
N ASP A 108 22.96 11.56 -7.54
CA ASP A 108 23.43 12.02 -8.83
C ASP A 108 24.84 11.48 -9.13
N GLY A 109 25.03 10.92 -10.32
CA GLY A 109 26.28 10.25 -10.72
C GLY A 109 26.51 8.84 -10.18
N MET A 110 25.59 8.29 -9.36
CA MET A 110 25.69 6.91 -8.87
C MET A 110 25.49 5.91 -10.02
N GLU A 111 26.42 4.98 -10.24
CA GLU A 111 26.34 3.96 -11.29
C GLU A 111 25.49 2.74 -10.86
N ILE A 112 25.08 1.91 -11.82
CA ILE A 112 24.37 0.66 -11.53
C ILE A 112 25.31 -0.29 -10.77
N GLY A 113 24.81 -0.88 -9.68
CA GLY A 113 25.55 -1.74 -8.75
C GLY A 113 26.25 -0.97 -7.63
N GLU A 114 26.30 0.36 -7.69
CA GLU A 114 26.83 1.17 -6.60
C GLU A 114 25.87 1.24 -5.42
N ARG A 115 26.40 1.63 -4.26
CA ARG A 115 25.62 1.81 -3.03
C ARG A 115 26.09 3.02 -2.22
N LEU A 116 25.13 3.60 -1.49
CA LEU A 116 25.40 4.57 -0.44
C LEU A 116 24.86 4.05 0.88
N ILE A 117 25.66 4.16 1.93
CA ILE A 117 25.25 3.78 3.28
C ILE A 117 25.18 5.06 4.09
N SER A 118 24.10 5.23 4.82
CA SER A 118 23.94 6.34 5.75
C SER A 118 23.05 5.90 6.90
N SER A 119 22.86 6.82 7.85
CA SER A 119 22.03 6.58 9.02
C SER A 119 21.09 7.76 9.23
N TYR A 120 19.92 7.46 9.77
CA TYR A 120 18.94 8.44 10.19
C TYR A 120 18.31 7.95 11.49
N ASP A 121 18.40 8.78 12.52
CA ASP A 121 18.00 8.41 13.89
C ASP A 121 18.76 7.16 14.40
N ASP A 122 18.06 6.10 14.81
CA ASP A 122 18.60 4.85 15.31
C ASP A 122 18.76 3.76 14.22
N ARG A 123 18.61 4.12 12.94
CA ARG A 123 18.58 3.18 11.81
C ARG A 123 19.70 3.45 10.81
N ILE A 124 20.25 2.35 10.31
CA ILE A 124 21.15 2.35 9.16
C ILE A 124 20.32 2.00 7.94
N PHE A 125 20.56 2.69 6.83
CA PHE A 125 19.98 2.33 5.55
C PHE A 125 21.06 2.26 4.47
N GLY A 126 20.89 1.28 3.58
CA GLY A 126 21.65 1.16 2.35
C GLY A 126 20.77 1.55 1.17
N LEU A 127 21.23 2.50 0.37
CA LEU A 127 20.70 2.81 -0.97
C LEU A 127 21.49 2.01 -2.00
N TYR A 128 20.78 1.28 -2.84
CA TYR A 128 21.35 0.46 -3.90
C TYR A 128 20.78 0.92 -5.23
N ARG A 129 21.67 1.29 -6.16
CA ARG A 129 21.25 1.61 -7.51
C ARG A 129 21.25 0.34 -8.34
N VAL A 130 20.07 -0.22 -8.50
CA VAL A 130 19.89 -1.53 -9.14
C VAL A 130 19.69 -1.37 -10.65
N ILE A 131 19.15 -0.22 -11.06
CA ILE A 131 18.99 0.20 -12.45
C ILE A 131 19.11 1.72 -12.54
N GLU A 132 19.20 2.26 -13.76
CA GLU A 132 19.30 3.71 -13.98
C GLU A 132 18.12 4.49 -13.37
N LYS A 133 16.90 3.95 -13.47
CA LYS A 133 15.67 4.65 -13.12
C LYS A 133 15.12 4.38 -11.72
N ALA A 134 15.75 3.51 -10.92
CA ALA A 134 15.21 3.12 -9.62
C ALA A 134 16.29 2.77 -8.60
N LEU A 135 15.95 3.02 -7.34
CA LEU A 135 16.77 2.83 -6.17
C LEU A 135 16.02 1.96 -5.18
N ILE A 136 16.69 0.93 -4.65
CA ILE A 136 16.19 0.18 -3.51
C ILE A 136 16.84 0.72 -2.24
N VAL A 137 16.04 1.01 -1.25
CA VAL A 137 16.49 1.39 0.09
C VAL A 137 16.16 0.27 1.06
N LEU A 138 17.19 -0.24 1.74
CA LEU A 138 17.06 -1.28 2.75
C LEU A 138 17.35 -0.67 4.13
N PHE A 139 16.35 -0.71 5.01
CA PHE A 139 16.46 -0.30 6.41
C PHE A 139 16.76 -1.48 7.31
N ILE A 140 17.79 -1.35 8.12
CA ILE A 140 18.25 -2.41 9.01
C ILE A 140 18.58 -1.80 10.38
N LYS A 141 18.13 -2.49 11.43
CA LYS A 141 18.54 -2.15 12.80
C LYS A 141 19.94 -2.72 13.03
N GLU A 142 20.92 -1.83 13.21
CA GLU A 142 22.32 -2.01 13.62
C GLU A 142 23.15 -3.17 12.99
N GLY A 143 24.44 -2.92 12.75
CA GLY A 143 25.44 -3.97 12.47
C GLY A 143 25.49 -4.48 11.03
N PHE A 144 25.38 -3.60 10.03
CA PHE A 144 25.30 -3.97 8.62
C PHE A 144 26.64 -3.95 7.88
N GLU A 145 27.75 -3.57 8.56
CA GLU A 145 28.97 -3.18 7.86
C GLU A 145 29.76 -4.29 7.16
N GLU A 146 29.70 -5.53 7.67
CA GLU A 146 30.52 -6.64 7.16
C GLU A 146 29.77 -7.54 6.15
N GLU A 147 28.47 -7.33 5.99
CA GLU A 147 27.53 -8.23 5.31
C GLU A 147 27.13 -7.77 3.89
N TYR A 148 27.70 -6.65 3.42
CA TYR A 148 27.27 -5.93 2.21
C TYR A 148 27.46 -6.67 0.89
N ILE A 149 28.52 -7.46 0.74
CA ILE A 149 28.89 -8.04 -0.56
C ILE A 149 27.83 -9.07 -1.00
N SER A 150 27.32 -9.86 -0.06
CA SER A 150 26.31 -10.89 -0.34
C SER A 150 24.96 -10.29 -0.75
N LEU A 151 24.65 -9.07 -0.29
CA LEU A 151 23.42 -8.36 -0.66
C LEU A 151 23.45 -7.79 -2.07
N ASN A 152 24.58 -7.21 -2.49
CA ASN A 152 24.71 -6.64 -3.84
C ASN A 152 24.33 -7.66 -4.91
N VAL A 153 24.88 -8.87 -4.81
CA VAL A 153 24.63 -9.94 -5.78
C VAL A 153 23.14 -10.34 -5.85
N GLN A 154 22.44 -10.34 -4.71
CA GLN A 154 21.02 -10.68 -4.71
C GLN A 154 20.15 -9.55 -5.24
N VAL A 155 20.45 -8.31 -4.87
CA VAL A 155 19.68 -7.15 -5.32
C VAL A 155 19.80 -6.97 -6.84
N ASP A 156 21.01 -7.14 -7.40
CA ASP A 156 21.26 -7.04 -8.85
C ASP A 156 20.48 -8.07 -9.68
N LYS A 157 20.24 -9.26 -9.11
CA LYS A 157 19.44 -10.32 -9.76
C LYS A 157 18.02 -9.87 -10.08
N TYR A 158 17.46 -8.93 -9.30
CA TYR A 158 16.10 -8.42 -9.48
C TYR A 158 16.02 -7.15 -10.33
N SER A 159 17.15 -6.67 -10.86
CA SER A 159 17.23 -5.43 -11.65
C SER A 159 16.24 -5.38 -12.81
N THR A 160 16.15 -6.47 -13.58
CA THR A 160 15.29 -6.53 -14.77
C THR A 160 13.82 -6.53 -14.39
N GLU A 161 13.41 -7.36 -13.41
CA GLU A 161 12.03 -7.41 -12.94
C GLU A 161 11.58 -6.10 -12.30
N ILE A 162 12.48 -5.42 -11.59
CA ILE A 162 12.24 -4.09 -11.01
C ILE A 162 12.06 -3.08 -12.13
N GLN A 163 12.92 -3.07 -13.15
CA GLN A 163 12.80 -2.14 -14.27
C GLN A 163 11.44 -2.28 -14.96
N GLU A 164 11.05 -3.50 -15.31
CA GLU A 164 9.75 -3.74 -15.93
C GLU A 164 8.60 -3.27 -15.05
N ALA A 165 8.67 -3.52 -13.74
CA ALA A 165 7.64 -3.07 -12.81
C ALA A 165 7.58 -1.54 -12.71
N VAL A 166 8.73 -0.87 -12.66
CA VAL A 166 8.88 0.59 -12.59
C VAL A 166 8.39 1.27 -13.87
N GLU A 167 8.75 0.77 -15.07
CA GLU A 167 8.27 1.35 -16.33
C GLU A 167 6.74 1.26 -16.44
N MET A 168 6.16 0.12 -16.10
CA MET A 168 4.70 -0.02 -16.03
C MET A 168 4.09 0.94 -15.01
N PHE A 169 4.79 1.21 -13.91
CA PHE A 169 4.37 2.17 -12.89
C PHE A 169 4.43 3.61 -13.41
N LYS A 170 5.49 4.00 -14.13
CA LYS A 170 5.64 5.35 -14.73
C LYS A 170 4.53 5.65 -15.72
N ASP A 171 4.15 4.69 -16.56
CA ASP A 171 3.03 4.84 -17.49
C ASP A 171 1.69 5.04 -16.77
N HIS A 172 1.53 4.45 -15.58
CA HIS A 172 0.36 4.72 -14.74
C HIS A 172 0.49 6.09 -14.07
N PHE A 173 1.67 6.49 -13.58
CA PHE A 173 1.93 7.73 -12.85
C PHE A 173 1.86 9.00 -13.72
N LEU A 174 2.21 8.93 -15.01
CA LEU A 174 2.06 10.04 -15.96
C LEU A 174 0.59 10.45 -16.18
N VAL A 175 -0.36 9.56 -15.90
CA VAL A 175 -1.79 9.89 -15.85
C VAL A 175 -2.18 10.58 -14.53
N TYR A 176 -1.41 10.37 -13.46
CA TYR A 176 -1.72 10.86 -12.11
C TYR A 176 -1.09 12.22 -11.76
N HIS A 177 0.01 12.64 -12.40
CA HIS A 177 0.72 13.87 -12.04
C HIS A 177 0.21 15.18 -12.67
N GLU A 178 -0.85 15.15 -13.48
CA GLU A 178 -1.56 16.39 -13.88
C GLU A 178 -2.46 16.97 -12.78
N PHE A 179 -2.74 16.23 -11.69
CA PHE A 179 -3.54 16.72 -10.57
C PHE A 179 -2.65 17.08 -9.38
N SER A 180 -2.23 18.35 -9.33
CA SER A 180 -1.34 18.89 -8.31
C SER A 180 -1.97 18.91 -6.90
N LEU A 181 -1.12 18.62 -5.92
CA LEU A 181 -1.39 18.45 -4.48
C LEU A 181 -2.03 19.65 -3.75
N ASP A 182 -2.15 20.82 -4.38
CA ASP A 182 -2.83 21.99 -3.77
C ASP A 182 -4.34 22.05 -4.05
N THR A 183 -4.83 21.31 -5.05
CA THR A 183 -6.28 21.28 -5.39
C THR A 183 -7.02 20.10 -4.76
N GLY A 184 -6.32 19.02 -4.41
CA GLY A 184 -6.91 17.79 -3.88
C GLY A 184 -7.52 17.97 -2.48
N SER A 185 -6.85 18.68 -1.57
CA SER A 185 -7.31 18.85 -0.18
C SER A 185 -8.59 19.68 -0.08
N GLN A 186 -8.70 20.75 -0.88
CA GLN A 186 -9.90 21.58 -0.96
C GLN A 186 -11.06 20.81 -1.64
N SER A 187 -10.76 20.04 -2.68
CA SER A 187 -11.74 19.20 -3.37
C SER A 187 -12.33 18.10 -2.46
N ILE A 188 -11.53 17.45 -1.61
CA ILE A 188 -12.04 16.47 -0.62
C ILE A 188 -13.05 17.13 0.32
N VAL A 189 -12.68 18.29 0.89
CA VAL A 189 -13.54 19.00 1.83
C VAL A 189 -14.87 19.35 1.18
N GLU A 190 -14.84 19.80 -0.08
CA GLU A 190 -16.05 20.09 -0.86
C GLU A 190 -16.89 18.83 -1.12
N ILE A 191 -16.28 17.70 -1.50
CA ILE A 191 -16.97 16.43 -1.73
C ILE A 191 -17.67 15.94 -0.44
N PHE A 192 -16.96 15.93 0.70
CA PHE A 192 -17.55 15.51 1.97
C PHE A 192 -18.61 16.48 2.49
N ASN A 193 -18.44 17.79 2.31
CA ASN A 193 -19.45 18.78 2.68
C ASN A 193 -20.72 18.65 1.82
N SER A 194 -20.56 18.39 0.52
CA SER A 194 -21.67 18.12 -0.40
C SER A 194 -22.44 16.86 0.02
N LEU A 195 -21.73 15.77 0.30
CA LEU A 195 -22.33 14.51 0.75
C LEU A 195 -23.05 14.65 2.09
N LYS A 196 -22.47 15.38 3.05
CA LYS A 196 -23.11 15.73 4.32
C LYS A 196 -24.44 16.46 4.09
N SER A 197 -24.45 17.49 3.25
CA SER A 197 -25.68 18.24 2.91
C SER A 197 -26.76 17.34 2.31
N LYS A 198 -26.38 16.35 1.48
CA LYS A 198 -27.32 15.37 0.91
C LYS A 198 -27.90 14.42 1.96
N ILE A 199 -27.11 13.99 2.95
CA ILE A 199 -27.58 13.09 4.02
C ILE A 199 -28.52 13.78 5.00
N GLU A 200 -28.27 15.07 5.24
CA GLU A 200 -29.14 15.91 6.07
C GLU A 200 -30.52 16.14 5.40
N GLN A 201 -30.63 15.97 4.07
CA GLN A 201 -31.90 15.97 3.35
C GLN A 201 -32.72 14.69 3.63
N ASN A 202 -34.04 14.75 3.45
CA ASN A 202 -34.94 13.60 3.61
C ASN A 202 -34.90 12.64 2.40
N LEU A 203 -33.70 12.20 2.04
CA LEU A 203 -33.47 11.20 1.00
C LEU A 203 -33.68 9.78 1.52
N THR A 204 -33.99 8.87 0.61
CA THR A 204 -34.01 7.43 0.85
C THR A 204 -32.59 6.89 1.03
N ALA A 205 -32.45 5.73 1.69
CA ALA A 205 -31.15 5.11 1.87
C ALA A 205 -30.45 4.77 0.53
N ILE A 206 -31.22 4.42 -0.51
CA ILE A 206 -30.68 4.12 -1.84
C ILE A 206 -30.08 5.37 -2.50
N GLU A 207 -30.80 6.50 -2.47
CA GLU A 207 -30.29 7.76 -3.01
C GLU A 207 -29.01 8.20 -2.30
N ILE A 208 -28.95 8.04 -0.97
CA ILE A 208 -27.73 8.31 -0.20
C ILE A 208 -26.58 7.39 -0.65
N ALA A 209 -26.85 6.11 -0.89
CA ALA A 209 -25.85 5.17 -1.38
C ALA A 209 -25.26 5.57 -2.74
N GLU A 210 -26.08 6.09 -3.64
CA GLU A 210 -25.64 6.58 -4.95
C GLU A 210 -24.75 7.82 -4.82
N TYR A 211 -25.11 8.77 -3.95
CA TYR A 211 -24.25 9.91 -3.65
C TYR A 211 -22.92 9.49 -3.00
N MET A 212 -22.92 8.46 -2.16
CA MET A 212 -21.70 7.90 -1.58
C MET A 212 -20.80 7.22 -2.62
N GLU A 213 -21.36 6.44 -3.54
CA GLU A 213 -20.59 5.83 -4.63
C GLU A 213 -20.01 6.91 -5.56
N LYS A 214 -20.78 7.96 -5.86
CA LYS A 214 -20.30 9.09 -6.64
C LYS A 214 -19.15 9.84 -5.94
N ALA A 215 -19.32 10.13 -4.64
CA ALA A 215 -18.27 10.76 -3.85
C ALA A 215 -17.00 9.91 -3.79
N ARG A 216 -17.13 8.58 -3.65
CA ARG A 216 -15.99 7.66 -3.74
C ARG A 216 -15.29 7.78 -5.08
N ASP A 217 -16.03 7.78 -6.19
CA ASP A 217 -15.44 7.88 -7.52
C ASP A 217 -14.72 9.21 -7.70
N GLU A 218 -15.31 10.32 -7.25
CA GLU A 218 -14.68 11.64 -7.22
C GLU A 218 -13.40 11.67 -6.36
N ILE A 219 -13.40 11.02 -5.18
CA ILE A 219 -12.20 10.90 -4.33
C ILE A 219 -11.16 9.96 -4.95
N ALA A 220 -11.58 8.89 -5.64
CA ALA A 220 -10.70 7.96 -6.33
C ALA A 220 -9.93 8.64 -7.47
N LEU A 221 -10.53 9.66 -8.11
CA LEU A 221 -9.84 10.53 -9.06
C LEU A 221 -8.73 11.37 -8.41
N ILE A 222 -8.80 11.61 -7.09
CA ILE A 222 -7.80 12.40 -6.34
C ILE A 222 -6.73 11.49 -5.71
N PHE A 223 -7.10 10.34 -5.14
CA PHE A 223 -6.17 9.49 -4.34
C PHE A 223 -5.77 8.16 -4.97
N ALA A 224 -6.28 7.79 -6.15
CA ALA A 224 -6.10 6.49 -6.81
C ALA A 224 -6.60 5.28 -6.01
N TRP A 225 -6.11 5.11 -4.77
CA TRP A 225 -6.55 4.12 -3.80
C TRP A 225 -6.30 4.61 -2.35
N HIS A 226 -7.30 4.47 -1.49
CA HIS A 226 -7.19 4.69 -0.05
C HIS A 226 -8.17 3.75 0.68
N PRO A 227 -7.85 3.20 1.87
CA PRO A 227 -8.75 2.30 2.60
C PRO A 227 -10.16 2.86 2.81
N VAL A 228 -10.28 4.19 2.94
CA VAL A 228 -11.57 4.90 3.03
C VAL A 228 -12.46 4.65 1.81
N LEU A 229 -11.92 4.51 0.59
CA LEU A 229 -12.71 4.25 -0.61
C LEU A 229 -13.42 2.88 -0.55
N TYR A 230 -12.74 1.89 0.05
CA TYR A 230 -13.31 0.57 0.29
C TYR A 230 -14.38 0.62 1.37
N GLU A 231 -14.14 1.34 2.47
CA GLU A 231 -15.12 1.52 3.55
C GLU A 231 -16.38 2.25 3.06
N ILE A 232 -16.25 3.30 2.24
CA ILE A 232 -17.38 3.98 1.60
C ILE A 232 -18.17 2.99 0.72
N THR A 233 -17.47 2.14 -0.04
CA THR A 233 -18.09 1.12 -0.91
C THR A 233 -18.89 0.10 -0.11
N ILE A 234 -18.32 -0.45 0.96
CA ILE A 234 -19.02 -1.39 1.85
C ILE A 234 -20.24 -0.69 2.45
N PHE A 235 -20.09 0.53 2.96
CA PHE A 235 -21.21 1.21 3.61
C PHE A 235 -22.36 1.45 2.62
N ALA A 236 -22.05 1.94 1.41
CA ALA A 236 -23.05 2.16 0.37
C ALA A 236 -23.73 0.85 -0.08
N ARG A 237 -22.96 -0.21 -0.35
CA ARG A 237 -23.48 -1.45 -0.93
C ARG A 237 -24.09 -2.41 0.10
N ASP A 238 -23.47 -2.54 1.26
CA ASP A 238 -23.85 -3.54 2.26
C ASP A 238 -24.76 -3.00 3.34
N LYS A 239 -24.73 -1.69 3.64
CA LYS A 239 -25.65 -1.09 4.63
C LYS A 239 -26.80 -0.36 3.96
N LEU A 240 -26.52 0.55 3.02
CA LEU A 240 -27.55 1.44 2.48
C LEU A 240 -28.38 0.80 1.36
N LYS A 241 -27.77 0.10 0.40
CA LYS A 241 -28.52 -0.61 -0.65
C LYS A 241 -29.28 -1.84 -0.15
N LYS A 242 -28.94 -2.36 1.02
CA LYS A 242 -29.69 -3.43 1.71
C LYS A 242 -30.72 -2.89 2.69
N TYR A 243 -30.77 -1.58 2.90
CA TYR A 243 -31.79 -0.92 3.70
C TYR A 243 -33.15 -1.01 2.98
N PRO A 244 -34.29 -1.04 3.71
CA PRO A 244 -35.61 -1.09 3.08
C PRO A 244 -35.80 -0.01 2.01
N ILE A 245 -36.12 -0.45 0.78
CA ILE A 245 -36.01 0.29 -0.50
C ILE A 245 -36.69 1.66 -0.51
N SER A 246 -37.73 1.86 0.30
CA SER A 246 -38.55 3.07 0.33
C SER A 246 -38.51 3.83 1.65
N ARG A 247 -37.54 3.54 2.52
CA ARG A 247 -37.41 4.17 3.84
C ARG A 247 -36.24 5.16 3.86
N SER A 248 -36.49 6.35 4.38
CA SER A 248 -35.42 7.27 4.77
C SER A 248 -34.66 6.71 5.97
N LEU A 249 -33.37 7.02 6.05
CA LEU A 249 -32.59 6.70 7.24
C LEU A 249 -33.22 7.40 8.46
N ASP A 250 -33.33 6.65 9.56
CA ASP A 250 -33.76 7.24 10.81
C ASP A 250 -32.69 8.20 11.37
N LYS A 251 -33.06 8.98 12.40
CA LYS A 251 -32.15 9.99 12.97
C LYS A 251 -30.87 9.37 13.55
N SER A 252 -30.94 8.15 14.07
CA SER A 252 -29.80 7.47 14.67
C SER A 252 -28.81 7.02 13.59
N ASP A 253 -29.33 6.40 12.53
CA ASP A 253 -28.53 5.94 11.39
C ASP A 253 -27.89 7.10 10.63
N LYS A 254 -28.61 8.23 10.49
CA LYS A 254 -28.05 9.46 9.93
C LYS A 254 -26.91 10.01 10.78
N ALA A 255 -27.07 10.07 12.11
CA ALA A 255 -26.03 10.56 13.00
C ALA A 255 -24.76 9.69 12.93
N ALA A 256 -24.91 8.37 12.93
CA ALA A 256 -23.79 7.44 12.77
C ALA A 256 -23.08 7.62 11.42
N LEU A 257 -23.84 7.76 10.32
CA LEU A 257 -23.26 8.00 9.00
C LEU A 257 -22.49 9.33 8.92
N LEU A 258 -22.99 10.39 9.55
CA LEU A 258 -22.29 11.68 9.63
C LEU A 258 -20.97 11.58 10.42
N GLU A 259 -20.94 10.76 11.47
CA GLU A 259 -19.71 10.48 12.22
C GLU A 259 -18.68 9.71 11.37
N TYR A 260 -19.12 8.71 10.61
CA TYR A 260 -18.25 8.02 9.65
C TYR A 260 -17.68 8.96 8.58
N LEU A 261 -18.49 9.88 8.05
CA LEU A 261 -18.04 10.87 7.07
C LEU A 261 -16.94 11.76 7.62
N GLU A 262 -17.08 12.24 8.86
CA GLU A 262 -16.08 13.09 9.49
C GLU A 262 -14.78 12.31 9.73
N ASN A 263 -14.87 11.05 10.17
CA ASN A 263 -13.72 10.18 10.35
C ASN A 263 -12.98 9.92 9.03
N TRP A 264 -13.72 9.56 7.97
CA TRP A 264 -13.17 9.34 6.63
C TRP A 264 -12.50 10.58 6.07
N LYS A 265 -13.16 11.74 6.20
CA LYS A 265 -12.59 13.03 5.80
C LYS A 265 -11.27 13.28 6.54
N ASN A 266 -11.24 13.12 7.85
CA ASN A 266 -10.03 13.35 8.65
C ASN A 266 -8.88 12.41 8.27
N ARG A 267 -9.16 11.15 7.96
CA ARG A 267 -8.15 10.17 7.51
C ARG A 267 -7.59 10.50 6.12
N LEU A 268 -8.42 11.06 5.24
CA LEU A 268 -8.00 11.56 3.93
C LEU A 268 -7.31 12.93 4.01
N TYR A 269 -7.50 13.67 5.10
CA TYR A 269 -6.99 15.03 5.33
C TYR A 269 -5.71 15.05 6.20
N ILE A 270 -5.16 13.90 6.60
CA ILE A 270 -3.89 13.87 7.35
C ILE A 270 -2.81 14.50 6.47
N LYS A 271 -2.28 15.64 6.93
CA LYS A 271 -1.19 16.39 6.28
C LYS A 271 -0.03 15.45 5.93
N THR A 272 0.10 15.13 4.64
CA THR A 272 1.39 14.86 3.99
C THR A 272 2.27 16.10 4.02
#